data_AF-A0A8X6UVN9-F1
#
_entry.id   AF-A0A8X6UVN9-F1
#
_cell.length_a   1.000
_cell.length_b   1.000
_cell.length_c   1.000
_cell.angle_alpha   90.00
_cell.angle_beta   90.00
_cell.angle_gamma   90.00
#
_symmetry.space_group_name_H-M   'P 1'
#
loop_
_entity.id
_entity.type
_entity.pdbx_description
1 polymer ?
#
loop_
_entity_poly.entity_id
_entity_poly.type
_entity_poly.pdbx_seq_one_letter_code
_entity_poly.pdbx_strand_id
1 'polypeptide(L)'
;MLFNNPIPWVKETNYLGVTLDTRLRYNSHITKSCKKFKIKLLKLQPILRKKSKLSLKNKILIYKSYLQPILSYACAIWGNTTDQNIKKLQIHQNRAIRLITGAPNFIPRTILHEETNIEPITQLIQKLATTFYATISDHENPTINSISRSITSNGTRKPPTTSQVIQHLF
;
A
#
# COMPACT_ATOMS: atom_id res chain seq x y z
N MET A 1 -1.13 -1.68 33.10
CA MET A 1 -0.97 -3.10 33.49
C MET A 1 -2.05 -3.89 32.78
N LEU A 2 -1.70 -4.90 31.99
CA LEU A 2 -2.67 -5.84 31.42
C LEU A 2 -2.51 -7.12 32.24
N PHE A 3 -3.56 -7.59 32.92
CA PHE A 3 -3.51 -8.80 33.77
C PHE A 3 -2.35 -8.83 34.79
N ASN A 4 -2.16 -7.75 35.55
CA ASN A 4 -1.16 -7.65 36.61
C ASN A 4 0.32 -7.84 36.19
N ASN A 5 0.62 -7.84 34.89
CA ASN A 5 2.00 -7.90 34.38
C ASN A 5 2.46 -6.52 33.83
N PRO A 6 3.71 -6.11 34.10
CA PRO A 6 4.30 -4.92 33.48
C PRO A 6 4.51 -5.17 31.98
N ILE A 7 4.01 -4.25 31.15
CA ILE A 7 4.15 -4.35 29.68
C ILE A 7 5.56 -3.90 29.32
N PRO A 8 6.41 -4.77 28.74
CA PRO A 8 7.75 -4.38 28.35
C PRO A 8 7.69 -3.35 27.21
N TRP A 9 8.51 -2.31 27.32
CA TRP A 9 8.68 -1.33 26.23
C TRP A 9 9.50 -1.96 25.11
N VAL A 10 8.83 -2.34 24.01
CA VAL A 10 9.48 -2.91 22.83
C VAL A 10 9.52 -1.88 21.71
N LYS A 11 10.62 -1.84 20.96
CA LYS A 11 10.82 -0.90 19.83
C LYS A 11 9.93 -1.18 18.63
N GLU A 12 9.59 -2.46 18.41
CA GLU A 12 8.69 -2.92 17.35
C GLU A 12 7.67 -3.90 17.95
N THR A 13 6.39 -3.74 17.61
CA THR A 13 5.35 -4.70 18.00
C THR A 13 4.52 -5.12 16.80
N ASN A 14 4.11 -6.39 16.78
CA ASN A 14 3.25 -6.91 15.72
C ASN A 14 1.80 -6.85 16.18
N TYR A 15 0.95 -6.14 15.44
CA TYR A 15 -0.47 -6.07 15.69
C TYR A 15 -1.23 -6.30 14.38
N LEU A 16 -2.08 -7.33 14.35
CA LEU A 16 -2.86 -7.72 13.16
C LEU A 16 -2.01 -7.84 11.88
N GLY A 17 -0.76 -8.29 12.00
CA GLY A 17 0.17 -8.41 10.85
C GLY A 17 0.82 -7.10 10.39
N VAL A 18 0.53 -5.98 11.05
CA VAL A 18 1.24 -4.70 10.91
C VAL A 18 2.33 -4.61 11.97
N THR A 19 3.53 -4.20 11.56
CA THR A 19 4.64 -3.97 12.51
C THR A 19 4.66 -2.49 12.86
N LEU A 20 4.33 -2.17 14.10
CA LEU A 20 4.27 -0.82 14.63
C LEU A 20 5.64 -0.45 15.22
N ASP A 21 6.23 0.61 14.67
CA ASP A 21 7.46 1.22 15.20
C ASP A 21 7.07 2.29 16.23
N THR A 22 7.91 2.52 17.25
CA THR A 22 7.68 3.59 18.27
C THR A 22 7.40 4.97 17.69
N ARG A 23 7.96 5.29 16.52
CA ARG A 23 7.79 6.57 15.82
C ARG A 23 6.76 6.53 14.69
N LEU A 24 6.06 5.40 14.50
CA LEU A 24 5.09 5.18 13.42
C LEU A 24 5.63 5.54 12.02
N ARG A 25 6.92 5.26 11.76
CA ARG A 25 7.56 5.47 10.45
C ARG A 25 7.38 4.27 9.50
N TYR A 26 7.03 3.10 10.04
CA TYR A 26 6.74 1.85 9.32
C TYR A 26 7.85 1.41 8.35
N ASN A 27 9.10 1.76 8.63
CA ASN A 27 10.23 1.40 7.78
C ASN A 27 10.44 -0.13 7.79
N SER A 28 10.39 -0.71 8.99
CA SER A 28 10.48 -2.16 9.20
C SER A 28 9.30 -2.88 8.53
N HIS A 29 8.09 -2.29 8.61
CA HIS A 29 6.90 -2.84 7.96
C HIS A 29 7.05 -2.91 6.45
N ILE A 30 7.36 -1.78 5.81
CA ILE A 30 7.39 -1.69 4.35
C ILE A 30 8.52 -2.54 3.77
N THR A 31 9.67 -2.62 4.44
CA THR A 31 10.75 -3.53 4.02
C THR A 31 10.33 -4.99 4.11
N LYS A 32 9.64 -5.40 5.18
CA LYS A 32 9.07 -6.76 5.33
C LYS A 32 8.01 -7.03 4.25
N SER A 33 7.10 -6.10 3.98
CA SER A 33 6.05 -6.23 2.94
C SER A 33 6.64 -6.33 1.53
N CYS A 34 7.62 -5.48 1.18
CA CYS A 34 8.37 -5.54 -0.07
C CYS A 34 9.10 -6.88 -0.24
N LYS A 35 9.71 -7.41 0.83
CA LYS A 35 10.39 -8.72 0.81
C LYS A 35 9.38 -9.85 0.57
N LYS A 36 8.25 -9.85 1.28
CA LYS A 36 7.15 -10.80 1.07
C LYS A 36 6.66 -10.75 -0.38
N PHE A 37 6.38 -9.56 -0.91
CA PHE A 37 5.98 -9.35 -2.29
C PHE A 37 7.00 -9.90 -3.27
N LYS A 38 8.29 -9.59 -3.11
CA LYS A 38 9.37 -10.09 -3.98
C LYS A 38 9.40 -11.62 -4.03
N ILE A 39 9.32 -12.28 -2.88
CA ILE A 39 9.32 -13.74 -2.80
C ILE A 39 8.11 -14.32 -3.55
N LYS A 40 6.92 -13.75 -3.36
CA LYS A 40 5.70 -14.20 -4.03
C LYS A 40 5.74 -13.95 -5.53
N LEU A 41 6.25 -12.79 -5.97
CA LEU A 41 6.45 -12.47 -7.38
C LEU A 41 7.42 -13.46 -8.05
N LEU A 42 8.53 -13.81 -7.38
CA LEU A 42 9.48 -14.80 -7.89
C LEU A 42 8.84 -16.18 -8.06
N LYS A 43 8.00 -16.61 -7.10
CA LYS A 43 7.25 -17.87 -7.22
C LYS A 43 6.27 -17.87 -8.39
N LEU A 44 5.62 -16.74 -8.65
CA LEU A 44 4.67 -16.59 -9.77
C LEU A 44 5.34 -16.23 -11.10
N GLN A 45 6.65 -15.97 -11.10
CA GLN A 45 7.38 -15.54 -12.28
C GLN A 45 7.22 -16.47 -13.49
N PRO A 46 7.24 -17.81 -13.36
CA PRO A 46 7.06 -18.71 -14.51
C PRO A 46 5.73 -18.50 -15.25
N ILE A 47 4.67 -18.18 -14.50
CA ILE A 47 3.31 -18.00 -15.02
C ILE A 47 3.11 -16.57 -15.55
N LEU A 48 3.72 -15.58 -14.92
CA LEU A 48 3.54 -14.17 -15.28
C LEU A 48 4.43 -13.71 -16.44
N ARG A 49 5.51 -14.45 -16.75
CA ARG A 49 6.47 -14.06 -17.79
C ARG A 49 5.83 -14.01 -19.18
N LYS A 50 6.38 -13.18 -20.08
CA LYS A 50 5.96 -13.07 -21.49
C LYS A 50 5.84 -14.41 -22.23
N LYS A 51 6.73 -15.37 -21.94
CA LYS A 51 6.77 -16.69 -22.59
C LYS A 51 5.65 -17.66 -22.15
N SER A 52 4.87 -17.32 -21.12
CA SER A 52 3.77 -18.19 -20.69
C SER A 52 2.57 -18.07 -21.63
N LYS A 53 1.82 -19.17 -21.80
CA LYS A 53 0.60 -19.24 -22.64
C LYS A 53 -0.58 -18.43 -22.10
N LEU A 54 -0.43 -17.81 -20.92
CA LEU A 54 -1.51 -17.09 -20.26
C LEU A 54 -1.74 -15.71 -20.91
N SER A 55 -3.00 -15.35 -21.13
CA SER A 55 -3.37 -14.04 -21.67
C SER A 55 -2.93 -12.90 -20.74
N LEU A 56 -2.64 -11.73 -21.30
CA LEU A 56 -2.25 -10.55 -20.54
C LEU A 56 -3.33 -10.13 -19.52
N LYS A 57 -4.60 -10.21 -19.91
CA LYS A 57 -5.74 -9.93 -19.02
C LYS A 57 -5.73 -10.84 -17.77
N ASN A 58 -5.49 -12.14 -17.95
CA ASN A 58 -5.46 -13.08 -16.82
C ASN A 58 -4.22 -12.86 -15.93
N LYS A 59 -3.07 -12.48 -16.51
CA LYS A 59 -1.88 -12.10 -15.73
C LYS A 59 -2.16 -10.87 -14.85
N ILE A 60 -2.83 -9.86 -15.41
CA ILE A 60 -3.24 -8.67 -14.66
C ILE A 60 -4.23 -9.04 -13.55
N LEU A 61 -5.18 -9.92 -13.84
CA LEU A 61 -6.14 -10.40 -12.84
C LEU A 61 -5.42 -11.06 -11.65
N ILE A 62 -4.47 -11.95 -11.91
CA ILE A 62 -3.65 -12.59 -10.87
C ILE A 62 -2.86 -11.55 -10.06
N TYR A 63 -2.30 -10.55 -10.75
CA TYR A 63 -1.59 -9.47 -10.06
C TYR A 63 -2.51 -8.69 -9.11
N LYS A 64 -3.67 -8.25 -9.60
CA LYS A 64 -4.65 -7.48 -8.82
C LYS A 64 -5.22 -8.28 -7.65
N SER A 65 -5.46 -9.57 -7.83
CA SER A 65 -6.06 -10.43 -6.78
C SER A 65 -5.07 -10.92 -5.74
N TYR A 66 -3.83 -11.24 -6.12
CA TYR A 66 -2.88 -11.91 -5.22
C TYR A 66 -1.71 -11.02 -4.79
N LEU A 67 -1.13 -10.27 -5.72
CA LEU A 67 0.11 -9.53 -5.46
C LEU A 67 -0.16 -8.13 -4.92
N GLN A 68 -1.17 -7.44 -5.45
CA GLN A 68 -1.55 -6.10 -5.03
C GLN A 68 -1.95 -6.02 -3.54
N PRO A 69 -2.75 -6.96 -2.97
CA PRO A 69 -3.11 -6.93 -1.55
C PRO A 69 -1.91 -6.99 -0.61
N ILE A 70 -0.81 -7.64 -1.00
CA ILE A 70 0.41 -7.72 -0.18
C ILE A 70 1.02 -6.33 0.05
N LEU A 71 0.89 -5.44 -0.93
CA LEU A 71 1.39 -4.07 -0.84
C LEU A 71 0.35 -3.10 -0.29
N SER A 72 -0.95 -3.37 -0.48
CA SER A 72 -2.03 -2.45 -0.08
C SER A 72 -2.63 -2.75 1.30
N TYR A 73 -2.31 -3.90 1.90
CA TYR A 73 -2.80 -4.26 3.22
C TYR A 73 -2.43 -3.18 4.25
N ALA A 74 -3.38 -2.77 5.08
CA ALA A 74 -3.21 -1.76 6.12
C ALA A 74 -2.75 -0.37 5.63
N CYS A 75 -2.93 -0.05 4.34
CA CYS A 75 -2.55 1.25 3.78
C CYS A 75 -3.25 2.45 4.45
N ALA A 76 -4.42 2.29 5.05
CA ALA A 76 -5.05 3.36 5.83
C ALA A 76 -4.22 3.73 7.09
N ILE A 77 -3.46 2.77 7.63
CA ILE A 77 -2.65 2.91 8.85
C ILE A 77 -1.27 3.46 8.51
N TRP A 78 -0.54 2.83 7.58
CA TRP A 78 0.81 3.26 7.19
C TRP A 78 0.83 4.20 5.97
N GLY A 79 -0.31 4.57 5.41
CA GLY A 79 -0.37 5.43 4.21
C GLY A 79 0.29 6.80 4.42
N ASN A 80 0.36 7.26 5.67
CA ASN A 80 1.07 8.47 6.08
C ASN A 80 2.57 8.22 6.37
N THR A 81 3.20 7.39 5.57
CA THR A 81 4.65 7.11 5.68
C THR A 81 5.47 8.12 4.91
N THR A 82 6.79 8.02 5.02
CA THR A 82 7.71 8.85 4.23
C THR A 82 7.58 8.55 2.73
N ASP A 83 7.74 9.57 1.90
CA ASP A 83 7.71 9.42 0.43
C ASP A 83 8.74 8.40 -0.07
N GLN A 84 9.87 8.27 0.62
CA GLN A 84 10.89 7.27 0.30
C GLN A 84 10.34 5.84 0.38
N ASN A 85 9.47 5.56 1.36
CA ASN A 85 8.86 4.25 1.49
C ASN A 85 7.81 3.99 0.43
N ILE A 86 7.00 4.99 0.10
CA ILE A 86 6.03 4.91 -1.01
C ILE A 86 6.75 4.68 -2.34
N LYS A 87 7.88 5.38 -2.58
CA LYS A 87 8.74 5.16 -3.76
C LYS A 87 9.26 3.71 -3.83
N LYS A 88 9.66 3.10 -2.70
CA LYS A 88 10.06 1.68 -2.66
C LYS A 88 8.93 0.77 -3.13
N LEU A 89 7.71 0.97 -2.63
CA LEU A 89 6.53 0.20 -3.04
C LEU A 89 6.26 0.35 -4.55
N GLN A 90 6.33 1.58 -5.06
CA GLN A 90 6.14 1.86 -6.48
C GLN A 90 7.19 1.15 -7.36
N ILE A 91 8.46 1.10 -6.93
CA ILE A 91 9.52 0.37 -7.64
C ILE A 91 9.17 -1.13 -7.74
N HIS A 92 8.66 -1.74 -6.66
CA HIS A 92 8.24 -3.14 -6.68
C HIS A 92 7.04 -3.40 -7.59
N GLN A 93 6.04 -2.50 -7.58
CA GLN A 93 4.92 -2.56 -8.52
C GLN A 93 5.39 -2.44 -9.97
N ASN A 94 6.21 -1.44 -10.29
CA ASN A 94 6.74 -1.23 -11.64
C ASN A 94 7.50 -2.46 -12.17
N ARG A 95 8.29 -3.10 -11.29
CA ARG A 95 9.00 -4.33 -11.64
C ARG A 95 8.05 -5.48 -11.96
N ALA A 96 6.95 -5.62 -11.21
CA ALA A 96 5.95 -6.64 -11.48
C ALA A 96 5.19 -6.37 -12.79
N ILE A 97 4.80 -5.12 -13.06
CA ILE A 97 4.13 -4.72 -14.31
C ILE A 97 5.02 -5.05 -15.51
N ARG A 98 6.30 -4.66 -15.47
CA ARG A 98 7.28 -4.99 -16.51
C ARG A 98 7.44 -6.50 -16.73
N LEU A 99 7.38 -7.29 -15.67
CA LEU A 99 7.45 -8.75 -15.77
C LEU A 99 6.24 -9.32 -16.52
N ILE A 100 5.05 -8.78 -16.23
CA ILE A 100 3.77 -9.21 -16.82
C ILE A 100 3.70 -8.84 -18.30
N THR A 101 4.06 -7.60 -18.66
CA THR A 101 4.04 -7.11 -20.04
C THR A 101 5.22 -7.65 -20.86
N GLY A 102 6.33 -7.98 -20.20
CA GLY A 102 7.59 -8.31 -20.87
C GLY A 102 8.20 -7.10 -21.61
N ALA A 103 7.88 -5.89 -21.15
CA ALA A 103 8.33 -4.65 -21.75
C ALA A 103 9.83 -4.37 -21.48
N PRO A 104 10.59 -3.91 -22.49
CA PRO A 104 11.97 -3.47 -22.32
C PRO A 104 12.08 -2.22 -21.44
N ASN A 105 13.28 -2.01 -20.87
CA ASN A 105 13.53 -0.97 -19.85
C ASN A 105 13.33 0.47 -20.36
N PHE A 106 13.49 0.72 -21.67
CA PHE A 106 13.34 2.06 -22.25
C PHE A 106 11.90 2.57 -22.30
N ILE A 107 10.90 1.67 -22.22
CA ILE A 107 9.49 2.08 -22.24
C ILE A 107 9.18 2.85 -20.96
N PRO A 108 8.58 4.06 -21.05
CA PRO A 108 8.23 4.85 -19.88
C PRO A 108 7.15 4.17 -19.05
N ARG A 109 7.14 4.45 -17.74
CA ARG A 109 6.22 3.82 -16.80
C ARG A 109 4.76 4.21 -17.06
N THR A 110 4.52 5.44 -17.50
CA THR A 110 3.18 5.97 -17.82
C THR A 110 2.46 5.07 -18.82
N ILE A 111 3.11 4.80 -19.96
CA ILE A 111 2.60 3.90 -21.01
C ILE A 111 2.29 2.50 -20.43
N LEU A 112 3.15 1.95 -19.56
CA LEU A 112 2.89 0.64 -18.96
C LEU A 112 1.65 0.62 -18.06
N HIS A 113 1.40 1.70 -17.34
CA HIS A 113 0.22 1.82 -16.48
C HIS A 113 -1.06 2.01 -17.30
N GLU A 114 -0.99 2.79 -18.38
CA GLU A 114 -2.09 3.00 -19.34
C GLU A 114 -2.48 1.67 -20.03
N GLU A 115 -1.51 0.95 -20.59
CA GLU A 115 -1.72 -0.35 -21.25
C GLU A 115 -2.30 -1.42 -20.32
N THR A 116 -1.90 -1.42 -19.05
CA THR A 116 -2.32 -2.46 -18.09
C THR A 116 -3.55 -2.07 -17.27
N ASN A 117 -4.00 -0.81 -17.32
CA ASN A 117 -5.04 -0.27 -16.44
C ASN A 117 -4.78 -0.61 -14.96
N ILE A 118 -3.52 -0.50 -14.52
CA ILE A 118 -3.11 -0.68 -13.13
C ILE A 118 -2.78 0.71 -12.58
N GLU A 119 -3.54 1.15 -11.57
CA GLU A 119 -3.27 2.40 -10.88
C GLU A 119 -1.90 2.35 -10.17
N PRO A 120 -1.10 3.45 -10.18
CA PRO A 120 0.09 3.56 -9.35
C PRO A 120 -0.25 3.41 -7.86
N ILE A 121 0.72 2.91 -7.08
CA ILE A 121 0.50 2.57 -5.67
C ILE A 121 0.06 3.78 -4.85
N THR A 122 0.52 4.97 -5.23
CA THR A 122 0.14 6.24 -4.60
C THR A 122 -1.36 6.49 -4.69
N GLN A 123 -1.91 6.42 -5.90
CA GLN A 123 -3.34 6.60 -6.15
C GLN A 123 -4.16 5.51 -5.46
N LEU A 124 -3.68 4.27 -5.51
CA LEU A 124 -4.32 3.15 -4.82
C LEU A 124 -4.40 3.37 -3.31
N ILE A 125 -3.30 3.77 -2.67
CA ILE A 125 -3.25 4.05 -1.22
C ILE A 125 -4.22 5.18 -0.88
N GLN A 126 -4.23 6.26 -1.67
CA GLN A 126 -5.14 7.39 -1.46
C GLN A 126 -6.60 6.95 -1.56
N LYS A 127 -6.94 6.17 -2.58
CA LYS A 127 -8.28 5.63 -2.79
C LYS A 127 -8.71 4.75 -1.63
N LEU A 128 -7.87 3.81 -1.20
CA LEU A 128 -8.20 2.94 -0.07
C LEU A 128 -8.31 3.70 1.26
N ALA A 129 -7.41 4.65 1.50
CA ALA A 129 -7.45 5.48 2.70
C ALA A 129 -8.72 6.35 2.74
N THR A 130 -9.06 7.03 1.64
CA THR A 130 -10.27 7.87 1.55
C THR A 130 -11.54 7.04 1.74
N THR A 131 -11.64 5.86 1.10
CA THR A 131 -12.77 4.96 1.33
C THR A 131 -12.88 4.51 2.78
N PHE A 132 -11.74 4.20 3.43
CA PHE A 132 -11.73 3.77 4.82
C PHE A 132 -12.19 4.88 5.77
N TYR A 133 -11.68 6.10 5.60
CA TYR A 133 -12.08 7.22 6.46
C TYR A 133 -13.54 7.65 6.23
N ALA A 134 -14.04 7.58 5.00
CA ALA A 134 -15.45 7.80 4.70
C ALA A 134 -16.35 6.75 5.37
N THR A 135 -15.96 5.47 5.32
CA THR A 135 -16.74 4.41 5.99
C THR A 135 -16.77 4.59 7.52
N ILE A 136 -15.75 5.23 8.10
CA ILE A 136 -15.67 5.50 9.54
C ILE A 136 -16.56 6.68 9.94
N SER A 137 -16.67 7.72 9.11
CA SER A 137 -17.54 8.87 9.39
C SER A 137 -19.02 8.50 9.36
N ASP A 138 -19.38 7.56 8.50
CA ASP A 138 -20.77 7.20 8.22
C ASP A 138 -21.27 6.05 9.12
N HIS A 139 -20.44 5.58 10.05
CA HIS A 139 -20.74 4.41 10.87
C HIS A 139 -21.67 4.77 12.05
N GLU A 140 -22.75 3.98 12.24
CA GLU A 140 -23.78 4.21 13.28
C GLU A 140 -23.22 4.15 14.72
N ASN A 141 -22.16 3.35 14.94
CA ASN A 141 -21.56 3.17 16.27
C ASN A 141 -20.97 4.49 16.82
N PRO A 142 -21.44 4.96 17.99
CA PRO A 142 -20.99 6.23 18.58
C PRO A 142 -19.50 6.24 18.95
N THR A 143 -18.90 5.09 19.27
CA THR A 143 -17.47 4.99 19.62
C THR A 143 -16.56 5.19 18.42
N ILE A 144 -16.97 4.72 17.23
CA ILE A 144 -16.21 4.89 16.00
C ILE A 144 -16.30 6.35 15.53
N ASN A 145 -17.47 6.97 15.72
CA ASN A 145 -17.69 8.36 15.37
C ASN A 145 -16.96 9.35 16.33
N SER A 146 -16.74 8.99 17.59
CA SER A 146 -15.86 9.79 18.47
C SER A 146 -14.39 9.69 18.04
N ILE A 147 -13.94 8.52 17.59
CA ILE A 147 -12.60 8.32 17.01
C ILE A 147 -12.44 9.17 15.74
N SER A 148 -13.42 9.16 14.83
CA SER A 148 -13.39 9.96 13.59
C SER A 148 -13.23 11.47 13.88
N ARG A 149 -13.96 11.98 14.87
CA ARG A 149 -13.87 13.38 15.34
C ARG A 149 -12.51 13.69 15.96
N SER A 150 -11.92 12.77 16.73
CA SER A 150 -10.59 12.96 17.32
C SER A 150 -9.47 13.00 16.27
N ILE A 151 -9.61 12.22 15.18
CA ILE A 151 -8.66 12.21 14.07
C ILE A 151 -8.71 13.54 13.30
N THR A 152 -9.89 14.16 13.22
CA THR A 152 -10.08 15.46 12.53
C THR A 152 -9.73 16.67 13.40
N SER A 153 -9.88 16.61 14.73
CA SER A 153 -9.58 17.72 15.65
C SER A 153 -8.09 17.86 15.99
N ASN A 154 -7.34 16.75 16.04
CA ASN A 154 -5.89 16.78 16.25
C ASN A 154 -5.19 17.16 14.95
N GLY A 155 -5.15 18.46 14.65
CA GLY A 155 -4.63 19.08 13.43
C GLY A 155 -3.14 18.89 13.12
N THR A 156 -2.59 17.68 13.24
CA THR A 156 -1.20 17.40 12.87
C THR A 156 -1.01 16.38 11.75
N ARG A 157 -2.04 15.66 11.28
CA ARG A 157 -1.85 14.67 10.19
C ARG A 157 -3.12 14.53 9.37
N LYS A 158 -3.32 15.46 8.42
CA LYS A 158 -4.42 15.43 7.46
C LYS A 158 -4.52 14.03 6.81
N PRO A 159 -5.72 13.46 6.64
CA PRO A 159 -5.89 12.35 5.69
C PRO A 159 -5.37 12.81 4.33
N PRO A 160 -4.89 11.92 3.44
CA PRO A 160 -4.34 12.33 2.15
C PRO A 160 -5.42 13.06 1.36
N THR A 161 -5.45 14.37 1.52
CA THR A 161 -6.43 15.24 0.90
C THR A 161 -5.89 15.50 -0.49
N THR A 162 -6.75 15.28 -1.49
CA THR A 162 -6.59 15.49 -2.93
C THR A 162 -5.95 16.84 -3.33
N SER A 163 -5.75 17.76 -2.39
CA SER A 163 -5.27 19.13 -2.61
C SER A 163 -3.74 19.33 -2.61
N GLN A 164 -2.90 18.33 -2.30
CA GLN A 164 -1.43 18.49 -2.35
C GLN A 164 -0.77 18.01 -3.67
N VAL A 165 -1.53 17.41 -4.60
CA VAL A 165 -0.98 16.88 -5.86
C VAL A 165 -1.13 17.84 -7.05
N ILE A 166 -1.95 18.89 -6.94
CA ILE A 166 -2.08 19.89 -8.02
C ILE A 166 -0.89 20.87 -8.04
N GLN A 167 -0.07 20.96 -6.98
CA GLN A 167 1.11 21.86 -6.96
C GLN A 167 2.43 21.22 -7.44
N HIS A 168 2.45 19.94 -7.79
CA HIS A 168 3.66 19.26 -8.30
C HIS A 168 3.47 18.63 -9.68
N LEU A 169 2.46 19.07 -10.44
CA LEU A 169 2.23 18.71 -11.84
C LEU A 169 2.16 19.94 -12.76
N PHE A 170 2.93 20.98 -12.43
CA PHE A 170 3.50 21.94 -13.37
C PHE A 170 4.98 22.14 -13.02
#